data_AF-A0A0R2SZT0-F1
#
_entry.id   AF-A0A0R2SZT0-F1
#
_cell.length_a   1.000
_cell.length_b   1.000
_cell.length_c   1.000
_cell.angle_alpha   90.00
_cell.angle_beta   90.00
_cell.angle_gamma   90.00
#
_symmetry.space_group_name_H-M   'P 1'
#
loop_
_entity.id
_entity.type
_entity.pdbx_description
1 polymer ?
#
loop_
_entity_poly.entity_id
_entity_poly.type
_entity_poly.pdbx_seq_one_letter_code
_entity_poly.pdbx_strand_id
1 'polypeptide(L)'
;MNQLLLEEHLYFNLIASTLVVGICYLLSKNPKTKDYVGFLYLFGIPLKGVFFYKSFPFLFLEGLSLSLQEKVNILFPVLFFLAAEVLFLLKFLKQTPSSQI
;
A
#
# COMPACT_ATOMS: atom_id res chain seq x y z
N MET A 1 2.08 1.11 -24.51
CA MET A 1 2.71 0.14 -23.57
C MET A 1 3.12 0.81 -22.27
N ASN A 2 4.01 1.80 -22.28
CA ASN A 2 4.50 2.45 -21.04
C ASN A 2 3.45 3.21 -20.21
N GLN A 3 2.52 3.93 -20.85
CA GLN A 3 1.43 4.62 -20.14
C GLN A 3 0.43 3.63 -19.55
N LEU A 4 0.04 2.61 -20.31
CA LEU A 4 -0.86 1.54 -19.83
C LEU A 4 -0.28 0.82 -18.60
N LEU A 5 1.02 0.50 -18.64
CA LEU A 5 1.72 -0.12 -17.52
C LEU A 5 1.70 0.78 -16.27
N LEU A 6 1.98 2.08 -16.43
CA LEU A 6 1.93 3.04 -15.32
C LEU A 6 0.51 3.14 -14.73
N GLU A 7 -0.51 3.26 -15.57
CA GLU A 7 -1.91 3.34 -15.13
C GLU A 7 -2.33 2.10 -14.36
N GLU A 8 -2.03 0.90 -14.87
CA GLU A 8 -2.35 -0.36 -14.19
C GLU A 8 -1.68 -0.45 -12.81
N HIS A 9 -0.40 -0.04 -12.69
CA HIS A 9 0.30 0.00 -11.41
C HIS A 9 -0.25 1.07 -10.47
N LEU A 10 -0.67 2.22 -10.97
CA LEU A 10 -1.34 3.26 -10.19
C LEU A 10 -2.69 2.75 -9.65
N TYR A 11 -3.52 2.15 -10.50
CA TYR A 11 -4.83 1.62 -10.09
C TYR A 11 -4.67 0.48 -9.07
N PHE A 12 -3.77 -0.46 -9.30
CA PHE A 12 -3.51 -1.54 -8.36
C PHE A 12 -3.08 -0.99 -7.00
N ASN A 13 -2.10 -0.08 -6.97
CA ASN A 13 -1.61 0.47 -5.72
C ASN A 13 -2.67 1.33 -5.03
N LEU A 14 -3.44 2.13 -5.76
CA LEU A 14 -4.56 2.90 -5.20
C LEU A 14 -5.56 1.99 -4.49
N ILE A 15 -6.07 0.96 -5.18
CA ILE A 15 -7.07 0.05 -4.63
C ILE A 15 -6.50 -0.68 -3.40
N ALA A 16 -5.30 -1.25 -3.52
CA ALA A 16 -4.67 -1.97 -2.42
C ALA A 16 -4.41 -1.05 -1.21
N SER A 17 -3.92 0.17 -1.44
CA SER A 17 -3.70 1.16 -0.39
C SER A 17 -4.98 1.61 0.29
N THR A 18 -6.04 1.87 -0.48
CA THR A 18 -7.36 2.24 0.06
C THR A 18 -7.91 1.13 0.95
N LEU A 19 -7.77 -0.14 0.55
CA LEU A 19 -8.19 -1.28 1.37
C LEU A 19 -7.36 -1.39 2.66
N VAL A 20 -6.02 -1.34 2.56
CA VAL A 20 -5.13 -1.44 3.72
C VAL A 20 -5.39 -0.30 4.71
N VAL A 21 -5.39 0.95 4.24
CA VAL A 21 -5.64 2.13 5.08
C VAL A 21 -7.06 2.11 5.64
N GLY A 22 -8.05 1.72 4.85
CA GLY A 22 -9.45 1.61 5.28
C GLY A 22 -9.62 0.61 6.41
N ILE A 23 -9.03 -0.58 6.30
CA ILE A 23 -9.03 -1.59 7.36
C ILE A 23 -8.30 -1.06 8.60
N CYS A 24 -7.12 -0.47 8.44
CA CYS A 24 -6.36 0.10 9.56
C CYS A 24 -7.13 1.21 10.29
N TYR A 25 -7.84 2.07 9.55
CA TYR A 25 -8.68 3.12 10.10
C TYR A 25 -9.89 2.58 10.85
N LEU A 26 -10.54 1.53 10.34
CA LEU A 26 -11.65 0.88 11.04
C LEU A 26 -11.16 0.24 12.34
N LEU A 27 -10.01 -0.44 12.31
CA LEU A 27 -9.39 -1.05 13.49
C LEU A 27 -8.88 -0.01 14.50
N SER A 28 -8.44 1.17 14.05
CA SER A 28 -7.97 2.22 14.97
C SER A 28 -9.10 2.84 15.79
N LYS A 29 -10.36 2.68 15.37
CA LYS A 29 -11.53 3.14 16.13
C LYS A 29 -11.85 2.27 17.34
N ASN A 30 -11.41 1.01 17.35
CA ASN A 30 -11.62 0.11 18.48
C ASN A 30 -10.42 0.21 19.45
N PRO A 31 -10.63 0.62 20.71
CA PRO A 31 -9.56 0.78 21.69
C PRO A 31 -8.71 -0.47 21.90
N LYS A 32 -9.29 -1.67 21.76
CA LYS A 32 -8.56 -2.93 21.96
C LYS A 32 -7.58 -3.25 20.83
N THR A 33 -7.85 -2.74 19.63
CA THR A 33 -7.04 -3.04 18.44
C THR A 33 -6.16 -1.87 18.02
N LYS A 34 -6.44 -0.65 18.50
CA LYS A 34 -5.75 0.59 18.13
C LYS A 34 -4.22 0.47 18.25
N ASP A 35 -3.73 -0.05 19.37
CA ASP A 35 -2.29 -0.14 19.65
C ASP A 35 -1.57 -1.16 18.75
N TYR A 36 -2.32 -2.11 18.16
CA TYR A 36 -1.78 -3.14 17.28
C TYR A 36 -1.89 -2.77 15.78
N VAL A 37 -2.55 -1.68 15.42
CA VAL A 37 -2.78 -1.31 14.01
C VAL A 37 -1.48 -1.13 13.23
N GLY A 38 -0.46 -0.51 13.84
CA GLY A 38 0.85 -0.36 13.21
C GLY A 38 1.51 -1.71 12.90
N PHE A 39 1.39 -2.68 13.82
CA PHE A 39 1.89 -4.04 13.62
C PHE A 39 1.10 -4.77 12.52
N LEU A 40 -0.23 -4.68 12.53
CA LEU A 40 -1.09 -5.28 11.50
C LEU A 40 -0.81 -4.71 10.10
N TYR A 41 -0.52 -3.41 10.01
CA TYR A 41 -0.12 -2.77 8.75
C TYR A 41 1.15 -3.40 8.17
N LEU A 42 2.14 -3.75 9.00
CA LEU A 42 3.38 -4.39 8.53
C LEU A 42 3.12 -5.75 7.87
N PHE A 43 2.06 -6.49 8.25
CA PHE A 43 1.63 -7.69 7.52
C PHE A 43 0.91 -7.38 6.21
N GLY A 44 0.31 -6.20 6.09
CA GLY A 44 -0.30 -5.72 4.87
C GLY A 44 0.71 -5.54 3.73
N ILE A 45 1.95 -5.15 4.05
CA ILE A 45 3.02 -4.95 3.05
C ILE A 45 3.38 -6.23 2.28
N PRO A 46 3.78 -7.36 2.93
CA PRO A 46 4.06 -8.59 2.21
C PRO A 46 2.81 -9.16 1.53
N LEU A 47 1.63 -9.03 2.14
CA LEU A 47 0.38 -9.47 1.52
C LEU A 47 0.09 -8.70 0.22
N LYS A 48 0.28 -7.37 0.21
CA LYS A 48 0.19 -6.54 -1.00
C LYS A 48 1.23 -6.97 -2.04
N GLY A 49 2.43 -7.37 -1.61
CA GLY A 49 3.44 -7.97 -2.48
C GLY A 49 2.99 -9.27 -3.15
N VAL A 50 2.33 -10.17 -2.41
CA VAL A 50 1.76 -11.41 -2.97
C VAL A 50 0.69 -11.11 -4.02
N PHE A 51 -0.21 -10.16 -3.74
CA PHE A 51 -1.22 -9.75 -4.72
C PHE A 51 -0.59 -9.04 -5.93
N PHE A 52 0.47 -8.27 -5.73
CA PHE A 52 1.20 -7.63 -6.82
C PHE A 52 1.81 -8.68 -7.76
N TYR A 53 2.48 -9.71 -7.20
CA TYR A 53 2.99 -10.83 -7.98
C TYR A 53 1.89 -11.54 -8.78
N LYS A 54 0.74 -11.81 -8.14
CA LYS A 54 -0.40 -12.48 -8.78
C LYS A 54 -1.01 -11.65 -9.90
N SER A 55 -1.08 -10.33 -9.74
CA SER A 55 -1.68 -9.41 -10.73
C SER A 55 -0.75 -9.12 -11.91
N PHE A 56 0.57 -9.12 -11.67
CA PHE A 56 1.58 -8.80 -12.69
C PHE A 56 2.62 -9.92 -12.84
N PRO A 57 2.21 -11.17 -13.12
CA PRO A 57 3.12 -12.32 -13.15
C PRO A 57 4.18 -12.18 -14.25
N PHE A 58 3.86 -11.45 -15.33
CA PHE A 58 4.78 -11.22 -16.44
C PHE A 58 6.07 -10.52 -16.00
N LEU A 59 6.03 -9.66 -14.96
CA LEU A 59 7.19 -8.95 -14.43
C LEU A 59 8.23 -9.89 -13.81
N PHE A 60 7.85 -11.14 -13.53
CA PHE A 60 8.69 -12.14 -12.87
C PHE A 60 9.09 -13.29 -13.80
N LEU A 61 8.83 -13.16 -15.10
CA LEU A 61 9.29 -14.14 -16.09
C LEU A 61 10.81 -14.05 -16.27
N GLU A 62 11.47 -15.20 -16.32
CA GLU A 62 12.90 -15.28 -16.62
C GLU A 62 13.19 -14.69 -18.01
N GLY A 63 14.22 -13.85 -18.09
CA GLY A 63 14.63 -13.20 -19.35
C GLY A 63 13.92 -11.89 -19.68
N LEU A 64 12.97 -11.41 -18.84
CA LEU A 64 12.37 -10.09 -19.04
C LEU A 64 13.37 -8.97 -18.72
N SER A 65 13.78 -8.19 -19.74
CA SER A 65 14.57 -6.99 -19.56
C SER A 65 13.70 -5.74 -19.59
N LEU A 66 13.36 -5.19 -18.42
CA LEU A 66 12.66 -3.92 -18.31
C LEU A 66 13.60 -2.74 -18.62
N SER A 67 13.13 -1.81 -19.45
CA SER A 67 13.76 -0.52 -19.64
C SER A 67 13.77 0.29 -18.35
N LEU A 68 14.63 1.31 -18.27
CA LEU A 68 14.67 2.21 -17.11
C LEU A 68 13.31 2.88 -16.87
N GLN A 69 12.62 3.31 -17.93
CA GLN A 69 11.31 3.94 -17.83
C GLN A 69 10.26 2.99 -17.25
N GLU A 70 10.23 1.72 -17.68
CA GLU A 70 9.29 0.74 -17.15
C GLU A 70 9.55 0.45 -15.67
N LYS A 71 10.83 0.35 -15.26
CA LYS A 71 11.19 0.22 -13.84
C LYS A 71 10.68 1.40 -13.03
N VAL A 72 10.83 2.62 -13.52
CA VAL A 72 10.29 3.82 -12.88
C VAL A 72 8.76 3.76 -12.82
N ASN A 73 8.10 3.37 -13.91
CA ASN A 73 6.65 3.28 -13.98
C ASN A 73 6.06 2.24 -13.01
N ILE A 74 6.83 1.21 -12.64
CA ILE A 74 6.47 0.22 -11.62
C ILE A 74 6.78 0.73 -10.22
N LEU A 75 7.99 1.24 -10.00
CA LEU A 75 8.49 1.57 -8.67
C LEU A 75 7.86 2.84 -8.10
N PHE A 76 7.62 3.86 -8.95
CA PHE A 76 7.05 5.13 -8.51
C PHE A 76 5.68 4.96 -7.84
N PRO A 77 4.69 4.27 -8.45
CA PRO A 77 3.41 4.01 -7.79
C PRO A 77 3.56 3.29 -6.46
N VAL A 78 4.40 2.25 -6.39
CA VAL A 78 4.61 1.47 -5.16
C VAL A 78 5.13 2.37 -4.03
N LEU A 79 6.18 3.15 -4.29
CA LEU A 79 6.79 4.02 -3.28
C LEU A 79 5.87 5.18 -2.89
N PHE A 80 5.21 5.81 -3.87
CA PHE A 80 4.29 6.92 -3.64
C PHE A 80 3.15 6.49 -2.71
N PHE A 81 2.50 5.37 -3.02
CA PHE A 81 1.39 4.87 -2.23
C PHE A 81 1.83 4.33 -0.87
N LEU A 82 3.00 3.69 -0.76
CA LEU A 82 3.55 3.29 0.54
C LEU A 82 3.79 4.51 1.45
N ALA A 83 4.35 5.59 0.92
CA ALA A 83 4.54 6.83 1.67
C ALA A 83 3.20 7.45 2.10
N ALA A 84 2.20 7.47 1.20
CA ALA A 84 0.86 7.95 1.51
C ALA A 84 0.19 7.13 2.63
N GLU A 85 0.25 5.79 2.55
CA GLU A 85 -0.27 4.88 3.58
C GLU A 85 0.30 5.21 4.96
N VAL A 86 1.63 5.37 5.06
CA VAL A 86 2.32 5.72 6.32
C VAL A 86 1.87 7.09 6.85
N LEU A 87 1.71 8.10 5.99
CA LEU A 87 1.22 9.42 6.39
C LEU A 87 -0.21 9.36 6.93
N PHE A 88 -1.10 8.60 6.28
CA PHE A 88 -2.46 8.39 6.77
C PHE A 88 -2.47 7.66 8.12
N LEU A 89 -1.71 6.56 8.24
CA LEU A 89 -1.54 5.82 9.50
C LEU A 89 -1.09 6.73 10.64
N LEU A 90 -0.05 7.53 10.40
CA LEU A 90 0.45 8.49 11.38
C LEU A 90 -0.65 9.46 11.82
N LYS A 91 -1.47 9.94 10.89
CA LYS A 91 -2.54 10.91 11.15
C LYS A 91 -3.61 10.35 12.08
N PHE A 92 -4.14 9.16 11.83
CA PHE A 92 -5.23 8.63 12.66
C PHE A 92 -4.76 7.86 13.91
N LEU A 93 -3.52 7.36 13.95
CA LEU A 93 -2.97 6.79 15.18
C LEU A 93 -2.63 7.87 16.22
N LYS A 94 -2.16 9.05 15.77
CA LYS A 94 -1.91 10.21 16.64
C LYS A 94 -3.18 10.96 17.06
N GLN A 95 -4.35 10.61 16.52
CA GLN A 95 -5.61 11.14 17.02
C GLN A 95 -5.94 10.50 18.37
N THR A 96 -5.63 11.20 19.46
CA THR A 96 -6.10 10.86 20.79
C THR A 96 -7.59 11.18 20.89
N PRO A 97 -8.46 10.23 21.30
CA PRO A 97 -9.87 10.56 21.52
C PRO A 97 -9.95 11.62 22.62
N SER A 98 -10.72 12.68 22.35
CA SER A 98 -10.89 13.85 23.23
C SER A 98 -11.53 13.54 24.60
N SER A 99 -11.88 12.28 24.87
CA SER A 99 -12.58 11.83 26.07
C SER A 99 -11.67 11.48 27.25
N GLN A 100 -10.44 12.02 27.30
CA GLN A 100 -9.48 11.79 28.40
C GLN A 100 -8.89 13.10 28.96
N ILE A 101 -9.65 14.20 28.90
CA ILE A 101 -9.35 15.44 29.65
C ILE A 101 -10.49 15.69 30.63
#